data_AF-A0A4J1U1E8-F1
#
_entry.id   AF-A0A4J1U1E8-F1
#
_cell.length_a   1.000
_cell.length_b   1.000
_cell.length_c   1.000
_cell.angle_alpha   90.00
_cell.angle_beta   90.00
_cell.angle_gamma   90.00
#
_symmetry.space_group_name_H-M   'P 1'
#
loop_
_entity.id
_entity.type
_entity.pdbx_description
1 polymer ?
#
loop_
_entity_poly.entity_id
_entity_poly.type
_entity_poly.pdbx_seq_one_letter_code
_entity_poly.pdbx_strand_id
1 'polypeptide(L)'
;MKEFRNLNSKDAREYDLALLILEEPIGAKLGTLGLPTSQKNLTGITVTITGYPSYNFKIHQMYTDKKQVLSDDGMFLDYQVDTLEGSSGSTVYDASHRVVGVHTLGDGANQINSAVKLNERNLPFIYSVLKGYSLEGW
;
A
#
# COMPACT_ATOMS: atom_id res chain seq x y z
N MET A 1 -20.74 21.23 1.47
CA MET A 1 -21.61 20.09 1.08
C MET A 1 -20.68 18.99 0.58
N LYS A 2 -20.66 17.80 1.20
CA LYS A 2 -19.90 16.67 0.64
C LYS A 2 -20.74 16.10 -0.50
N GLU A 3 -20.28 16.24 -1.74
CA GLU A 3 -20.93 15.60 -2.88
C GLU A 3 -20.53 14.12 -2.91
N PHE A 4 -21.52 13.24 -2.89
CA PHE A 4 -21.30 11.82 -3.15
C PHE A 4 -21.30 11.60 -4.65
N ARG A 5 -20.18 11.08 -5.18
CA ARG A 5 -20.05 10.68 -6.58
C ARG A 5 -20.10 9.17 -6.68
N ASN A 6 -20.99 8.65 -7.52
CA ASN A 6 -20.95 7.25 -7.90
C ASN A 6 -19.87 7.07 -8.97
N LEU A 7 -18.80 6.37 -8.62
CA LEU A 7 -17.72 6.00 -9.53
C LEU A 7 -17.94 4.56 -10.01
N ASN A 8 -17.51 4.26 -11.24
CA ASN A 8 -17.39 2.87 -11.65
C ASN A 8 -16.19 2.21 -10.93
N SER A 9 -16.09 0.87 -10.96
CA SER A 9 -15.05 0.13 -10.22
C SER A 9 -13.62 0.48 -10.67
N LYS A 10 -13.42 0.84 -11.94
CA LYS A 10 -12.11 1.22 -12.49
C LYS A 10 -11.66 2.59 -12.00
N ASP A 11 -12.57 3.54 -11.89
CA ASP A 11 -12.25 4.88 -11.38
C ASP A 11 -12.18 4.86 -9.84
N ALA A 12 -12.91 3.94 -9.19
CA ALA A 12 -12.91 3.79 -7.74
C ALA A 12 -11.58 3.26 -7.18
N ARG A 13 -10.86 2.39 -7.91
CA ARG A 13 -9.57 1.84 -7.43
C ARG A 13 -8.49 2.90 -7.19
N GLU A 14 -8.58 4.08 -7.83
CA GLU A 14 -7.67 5.19 -7.54
C GLU A 14 -7.80 5.74 -6.12
N TYR A 15 -8.95 5.47 -5.48
CA TYR A 15 -9.29 5.92 -4.13
C TYR A 15 -9.18 4.79 -3.11
N ASP A 16 -8.64 3.63 -3.47
CA ASP A 16 -8.47 2.48 -2.58
C ASP A 16 -7.24 2.66 -1.67
N LEU A 17 -7.26 3.75 -0.91
CA LEU A 17 -6.25 4.12 0.06
C LEU A 17 -6.92 4.86 1.21
N ALA A 18 -6.66 4.42 2.43
CA ALA A 18 -7.17 5.04 3.64
C ALA A 18 -6.05 5.24 4.66
N LEU A 19 -6.22 6.23 5.53
CA LEU A 19 -5.39 6.44 6.70
C LEU A 19 -6.19 6.08 7.94
N LEU A 20 -5.70 5.12 8.70
CA LEU A 20 -6.21 4.76 10.01
C LEU A 20 -5.30 5.36 11.07
N ILE A 21 -5.87 6.17 11.95
CA ILE A 21 -5.16 6.79 13.07
C ILE A 21 -5.60 6.07 14.33
N LEU A 22 -4.62 5.50 15.03
CA LEU A 22 -4.86 4.83 16.30
C LEU A 22 -4.87 5.86 17.44
N GLU A 23 -5.68 5.61 18.46
CA GLU A 23 -5.71 6.44 19.68
C GLU A 23 -4.36 6.40 20.40
N GLU A 24 -3.72 5.24 20.42
CA GLU A 24 -2.40 5.03 21.01
C GLU A 24 -1.33 4.84 19.91
N PRO A 25 -0.26 5.65 19.90
CA PRO A 25 0.84 5.47 18.96
C PRO A 25 1.65 4.22 19.30
N ILE A 26 1.75 3.28 18.36
CA ILE A 26 2.50 2.03 18.54
C ILE A 26 3.88 2.03 17.87
N GLY A 27 4.23 3.12 17.17
CA GLY A 27 5.46 3.24 16.38
C GLY A 27 6.73 3.06 17.20
N ALA A 28 6.82 3.67 18.38
CA ALA A 28 7.98 3.53 19.27
C ALA A 28 8.20 2.08 19.77
N LYS A 29 7.15 1.24 19.79
CA LYS A 29 7.21 -0.15 20.23
C LYS A 29 7.54 -1.12 19.11
N LEU A 30 7.00 -0.89 17.91
CA LEU A 30 7.09 -1.82 16.78
C LEU A 30 8.08 -1.37 15.70
N GLY A 31 8.57 -0.14 15.78
CA GLY A 31 9.24 0.54 14.68
C GLY A 31 8.25 1.05 13.63
N THR A 32 8.79 1.75 12.63
CA THR A 32 8.02 2.25 11.49
C THR A 32 8.65 1.81 10.18
N LEU A 33 7.81 1.62 9.17
CA LEU A 33 8.29 1.61 7.79
C LEU A 33 8.40 3.05 7.31
N GLY A 34 9.53 3.37 6.69
CA GLY A 34 9.80 4.72 6.22
C GLY A 34 8.84 5.12 5.11
N LEU A 35 8.47 6.40 5.06
CA LEU A 35 7.77 6.98 3.92
C LEU A 35 8.79 7.62 2.97
N PRO A 36 8.65 7.43 1.65
CA PRO A 36 9.46 8.15 0.68
C PRO A 36 9.04 9.63 0.66
N THR A 37 9.98 10.52 0.36
CA THR A 37 9.69 11.94 0.09
C THR A 37 9.20 12.15 -1.34
N SER A 38 9.68 11.31 -2.27
CA SER A 38 9.22 11.20 -3.65
C SER A 38 9.49 9.79 -4.17
N GLN A 39 8.84 9.43 -5.27
CA GLN A 39 9.02 8.12 -5.89
C GLN A 39 9.35 8.25 -7.37
N LYS A 40 10.36 7.52 -7.80
CA LYS A 40 10.69 7.35 -9.21
C LYS A 40 9.79 6.26 -9.82
N ASN A 41 9.94 6.02 -11.12
CA ASN A 41 9.36 4.83 -11.74
C ASN A 41 10.01 3.57 -11.13
N LEU A 42 9.18 2.59 -10.78
CA LEU A 42 9.60 1.36 -10.11
C LEU A 42 9.57 0.13 -11.02
N THR A 43 9.28 0.27 -12.32
CA THR A 43 9.31 -0.86 -13.27
C THR A 43 10.66 -1.58 -13.22
N GLY A 44 10.63 -2.90 -13.10
CA GLY A 44 11.82 -3.76 -12.96
C GLY A 44 12.47 -3.74 -11.57
N ILE A 45 12.03 -2.86 -10.67
CA ILE A 45 12.52 -2.83 -9.29
C ILE A 45 11.85 -3.94 -8.49
N THR A 46 12.65 -4.68 -7.72
CA THR A 46 12.12 -5.69 -6.79
C THR A 46 11.45 -5.00 -5.61
N VAL A 47 10.20 -5.35 -5.39
CA VAL A 47 9.42 -4.95 -4.23
C VAL A 47 9.13 -6.15 -3.35
N THR A 48 8.96 -5.89 -2.07
CA THR A 48 8.53 -6.89 -1.08
C THR A 48 7.11 -6.56 -0.67
N ILE A 49 6.27 -7.59 -0.56
CA ILE A 49 4.92 -7.46 -0.03
C ILE A 49 4.83 -8.27 1.24
N THR A 50 4.27 -7.68 2.29
CA THR A 50 4.07 -8.36 3.56
C THR A 50 2.69 -8.02 4.12
N GLY A 51 1.97 -9.05 4.54
CA GLY A 51 0.64 -8.92 5.11
C GLY A 51 0.06 -10.27 5.51
N TYR A 52 -1.27 -10.37 5.50
CA TYR A 52 -2.01 -11.50 6.06
C TYR A 52 -2.92 -12.17 5.03
N PRO A 53 -2.35 -12.75 3.94
CA PRO A 53 -3.12 -13.58 3.02
C PRO A 53 -3.75 -14.75 3.76
N SER A 54 -4.98 -15.11 3.38
CA SER A 54 -5.77 -16.06 4.15
C SER A 54 -6.69 -16.88 3.24
N TYR A 55 -6.58 -18.20 3.35
CA TYR A 55 -7.59 -19.16 2.89
C TYR A 55 -8.64 -19.45 4.00
N ASN A 56 -8.30 -19.14 5.25
CA ASN A 56 -9.15 -19.32 6.41
C ASN A 56 -8.91 -18.16 7.38
N PHE A 57 -9.86 -17.23 7.43
CA PHE A 57 -9.74 -15.98 8.20
C PHE A 57 -9.65 -16.17 9.72
N LYS A 58 -9.74 -17.39 10.24
CA LYS A 58 -9.45 -17.73 11.64
C LYS A 58 -7.95 -17.88 11.92
N ILE A 59 -7.13 -17.98 10.87
CA ILE A 59 -5.67 -18.11 10.97
C ILE A 59 -5.06 -16.74 10.65
N HIS A 60 -4.37 -16.16 11.63
CA HIS A 60 -3.73 -14.85 11.50
C HIS A 60 -2.21 -15.01 11.35
N GLN A 61 -1.79 -15.49 10.18
CA GLN A 61 -0.38 -15.70 9.87
C GLN A 61 0.10 -14.62 8.88
N MET A 62 1.24 -14.01 9.19
CA MET A 62 1.91 -13.07 8.30
C MET A 62 2.76 -13.82 7.28
N TYR A 63 2.73 -13.39 6.03
CA TYR A 63 3.55 -13.91 4.94
C TYR A 63 4.25 -12.78 4.19
N THR A 64 5.39 -13.10 3.61
CA THR A 64 6.22 -12.17 2.83
C THR A 64 6.66 -12.84 1.53
N ASP A 65 6.50 -12.13 0.42
CA ASP A 65 7.04 -12.53 -0.88
C ASP A 65 7.62 -11.32 -1.65
N LYS A 66 8.47 -11.57 -2.65
CA LYS A 66 9.25 -10.57 -3.39
C LYS A 66 9.26 -10.86 -4.89
N LYS A 67 8.88 -9.85 -5.69
CA LYS A 67 8.99 -9.90 -7.16
C LYS A 67 9.31 -8.51 -7.71
N GLN A 68 9.68 -8.46 -8.98
CA GLN A 68 9.81 -7.20 -9.70
C GLN A 68 8.43 -6.61 -10.02
N VAL A 69 8.36 -5.28 -9.98
CA VAL A 69 7.23 -4.53 -10.54
C VAL A 69 7.26 -4.70 -12.06
N LEU A 70 6.15 -5.17 -12.63
CA LEU A 70 5.96 -5.31 -14.07
C LEU A 70 5.66 -3.96 -14.73
N SER A 71 4.83 -3.14 -14.10
CA SER A 71 4.47 -1.80 -14.59
C SER A 71 4.23 -0.81 -13.46
N ASP A 72 4.58 0.43 -13.74
CA ASP A 72 4.31 1.61 -12.92
C ASP A 72 3.76 2.70 -13.82
N ASP A 73 2.44 2.95 -13.72
CA ASP A 73 1.73 3.96 -14.52
C ASP A 73 1.64 5.33 -13.81
N GLY A 74 2.32 5.47 -12.66
CA GLY A 74 2.26 6.64 -11.79
C GLY A 74 1.17 6.60 -10.72
N MET A 75 0.11 5.81 -10.91
CA MET A 75 -0.98 5.63 -9.94
C MET A 75 -0.95 4.25 -9.28
N PHE A 76 -0.58 3.23 -10.04
CA PHE A 76 -0.54 1.84 -9.62
C PHE A 76 0.81 1.20 -9.88
N LEU A 77 1.14 0.22 -9.04
CA LEU A 77 2.24 -0.70 -9.24
C LEU A 77 1.65 -2.08 -9.50
N ASP A 78 1.95 -2.68 -10.65
CA ASP A 78 1.52 -4.03 -10.99
C ASP A 78 2.69 -5.01 -10.85
N TYR A 79 2.42 -6.20 -10.35
CA TYR A 79 3.43 -7.24 -10.06
C TYR A 79 2.79 -8.63 -10.02
N GLN A 80 3.64 -9.67 -10.04
CA GLN A 80 3.21 -11.08 -9.94
C GLN A 80 3.62 -11.71 -8.59
N VAL A 81 3.65 -10.90 -7.54
CA VAL A 81 3.78 -11.41 -6.18
C VAL A 81 2.52 -12.19 -5.86
N ASP A 82 2.66 -13.40 -5.30
CA ASP A 82 1.49 -14.22 -4.96
C ASP A 82 0.73 -13.59 -3.79
N THR A 83 -0.59 -13.47 -3.94
CA THR A 83 -1.51 -12.96 -2.92
C THR A 83 -2.76 -13.82 -2.85
N LEU A 84 -3.46 -13.74 -1.72
CA LEU A 84 -4.79 -14.34 -1.53
C LEU A 84 -5.73 -13.28 -0.94
N GLU A 85 -7.01 -13.63 -0.80
CA GLU A 85 -7.93 -12.83 0.02
C GLU A 85 -7.32 -12.55 1.40
N GLY A 86 -7.64 -11.37 1.97
CA GLY A 86 -6.98 -10.89 3.18
C GLY A 86 -5.64 -10.16 2.94
N SER A 87 -5.11 -10.18 1.71
CA SER A 87 -3.93 -9.36 1.37
C SER A 87 -4.25 -7.86 1.21
N SER A 88 -5.52 -7.46 1.16
CA SER A 88 -5.92 -6.05 1.06
C SER A 88 -5.27 -5.21 2.17
N GLY A 89 -4.64 -4.10 1.79
CA GLY A 89 -3.90 -3.25 2.71
C GLY A 89 -2.46 -3.71 3.01
N SER A 90 -2.01 -4.85 2.46
CA SER A 90 -0.64 -5.32 2.65
C SER A 90 0.37 -4.29 2.16
N THR A 91 1.46 -4.15 2.90
CA THR A 91 2.46 -3.13 2.59
C THR A 91 3.35 -3.61 1.45
N VAL A 92 3.52 -2.76 0.43
CA VAL A 92 4.53 -2.94 -0.62
C VAL A 92 5.71 -2.03 -0.30
N TYR A 93 6.92 -2.56 -0.16
CA TYR A 93 8.10 -1.77 0.20
C TYR A 93 9.32 -2.11 -0.66
N ASP A 94 10.20 -1.12 -0.84
CA ASP A 94 11.47 -1.27 -1.56
C ASP A 94 12.54 -1.98 -0.69
N ALA A 95 13.69 -2.27 -1.28
CA ALA A 95 14.81 -2.90 -0.57
C ALA A 95 15.38 -2.04 0.58
N SER A 96 15.02 -0.75 0.66
CA SER A 96 15.37 0.15 1.77
C SER A 96 14.30 0.19 2.87
N HIS A 97 13.32 -0.71 2.83
CA HIS A 97 12.18 -0.76 3.77
C HIS A 97 11.34 0.52 3.79
N ARG A 98 11.25 1.21 2.64
CA ARG A 98 10.33 2.33 2.47
C ARG A 98 9.06 1.85 1.79
N VAL A 99 7.91 2.28 2.32
CA VAL A 99 6.61 1.95 1.74
C VAL A 99 6.51 2.58 0.36
N VAL A 100 6.35 1.76 -0.67
CA VAL A 100 6.18 2.23 -2.04
C VAL A 100 4.73 2.19 -2.53
N GLY A 101 3.89 1.38 -1.90
CA GLY A 101 2.47 1.30 -2.21
C GLY A 101 1.71 0.44 -1.21
N VAL A 102 0.40 0.36 -1.40
CA VAL A 102 -0.52 -0.46 -0.59
C VAL A 102 -1.25 -1.41 -1.53
N HIS A 103 -1.15 -2.72 -1.29
CA HIS A 103 -1.80 -3.73 -2.11
C HIS A 103 -3.33 -3.65 -2.00
N THR A 104 -4.02 -3.71 -3.14
CA THR A 104 -5.48 -3.50 -3.18
C THR A 104 -6.21 -4.53 -4.04
N LEU A 105 -5.59 -5.03 -5.11
CA LEU A 105 -6.30 -5.77 -6.15
C LEU A 105 -5.49 -6.96 -6.66
N GLY A 106 -6.22 -7.97 -7.12
CA GLY A 106 -5.69 -9.08 -7.91
C GLY A 106 -6.59 -9.39 -9.10
N ASP A 107 -5.97 -9.67 -10.24
CA ASP A 107 -6.55 -10.20 -11.47
C ASP A 107 -6.01 -11.61 -11.68
N GLY A 108 -6.78 -12.61 -11.24
CA GLY A 108 -6.40 -14.01 -11.34
C GLY A 108 -6.33 -14.53 -12.78
N ALA A 109 -7.04 -13.91 -13.74
CA ALA A 109 -7.01 -14.33 -15.14
C ALA A 109 -5.67 -13.96 -15.81
N ASN A 110 -5.15 -12.77 -15.48
CA ASN A 110 -3.87 -12.28 -16.00
C ASN A 110 -2.68 -12.57 -15.07
N GLN A 111 -2.93 -13.12 -13.87
CA GLN A 111 -1.93 -13.33 -12.82
C GLN A 111 -1.19 -12.03 -12.48
N ILE A 112 -1.96 -10.95 -12.31
CA ILE A 112 -1.44 -9.62 -11.97
C ILE A 112 -2.06 -9.18 -10.66
N ASN A 113 -1.23 -8.70 -9.75
CA ASN A 113 -1.65 -8.01 -8.54
C ASN A 113 -1.25 -6.54 -8.63
N SER A 114 -2.03 -5.67 -7.99
CA SER A 114 -1.83 -4.23 -8.03
C SER A 114 -1.80 -3.60 -6.65
N ALA A 115 -0.98 -2.56 -6.50
CA ALA A 115 -1.01 -1.64 -5.36
C ALA A 115 -1.32 -0.23 -5.82
N VAL A 116 -2.01 0.54 -4.98
CA VAL A 116 -2.00 2.01 -5.08
C VAL A 116 -0.61 2.51 -4.72
N LYS A 117 0.00 3.27 -5.62
CA LYS A 117 1.34 3.83 -5.46
C LYS A 117 1.32 5.02 -4.48
N LEU A 118 2.35 5.15 -3.65
CA LEU A 118 2.56 6.39 -2.87
C LEU A 118 3.21 7.47 -3.73
N ASN A 119 2.43 8.01 -4.65
CA ASN A 119 2.86 9.00 -5.63
C ASN A 119 2.74 10.45 -5.13
N GLU A 120 2.98 11.41 -6.02
CA GLU A 120 2.92 12.85 -5.75
C GLU A 120 1.51 13.37 -5.40
N ARG A 121 0.45 12.61 -5.70
CA ARG A 121 -0.93 12.94 -5.28
C ARG A 121 -1.18 12.48 -3.84
N ASN A 122 -0.70 11.29 -3.50
CA ASN A 122 -1.06 10.60 -2.27
C ASN A 122 -0.13 10.98 -1.11
N LEU A 123 1.17 11.13 -1.36
CA LEU A 123 2.15 11.47 -0.33
C LEU A 123 1.85 12.81 0.36
N PRO A 124 1.53 13.92 -0.34
CA PRO A 124 1.22 15.18 0.34
C PRO A 124 0.01 15.09 1.27
N PHE A 125 -0.99 14.28 0.92
CA PHE A 125 -2.14 14.01 1.78
C PHE A 125 -1.72 13.24 3.04
N ILE A 126 -0.89 12.21 2.91
CA ILE A 126 -0.37 11.46 4.06
C ILE A 126 0.44 12.39 4.98
N TYR A 127 1.37 13.17 4.42
CA TYR A 127 2.18 14.10 5.20
C TYR A 127 1.35 15.24 5.83
N SER A 128 0.27 15.70 5.20
CA SER A 128 -0.59 16.74 5.79
C SER A 128 -1.33 16.23 7.02
N VAL A 129 -1.78 14.97 6.99
CA VAL A 129 -2.34 14.29 8.16
C VAL A 129 -1.25 14.14 9.22
N LEU A 130 -0.09 13.55 8.88
CA LEU A 130 0.99 13.33 9.85
C LEU A 130 1.51 14.63 10.50
N LYS A 131 1.61 15.76 9.79
CA LYS A 131 1.97 17.05 10.40
C LYS A 131 0.99 17.52 11.48
N GLY A 132 -0.29 17.15 11.35
CA GLY A 132 -1.31 17.44 12.36
C GLY A 132 -1.19 16.57 13.63
N TYR A 133 -0.47 15.45 13.53
CA TYR A 133 -0.19 14.52 14.63
C TYR A 133 1.31 14.55 14.90
N SER A 134 1.77 15.54 15.67
CA SER A 134 3.17 15.79 16.03
C SER A 134 4.07 14.55 15.88
N LEU A 135 5.06 14.63 15.00
CA LEU A 135 6.09 13.60 14.82
C LEU A 135 6.99 13.48 16.06
N GLU A 136 6.82 14.32 17.08
CA GLU A 136 7.65 14.36 18.30
C GLU A 136 7.38 13.20 19.28
N GLY A 137 6.57 12.21 18.90
CA GLY A 137 6.31 11.01 19.69
C GLY A 137 6.58 9.68 18.96
N TRP A 138 7.24 9.70 17.80
CA TRP A 138 7.59 8.51 17.02
C TRP A 138 9.03 8.07 17.25
#